data_AF-A0A6B3C9L6-F1
#
_entry.id   AF-A0A6B3C9L6-F1
#
_cell.length_a   1.000
_cell.length_b   1.000
_cell.length_c   1.000
_cell.angle_alpha   90.00
_cell.angle_beta   90.00
_cell.angle_gamma   90.00
#
_symmetry.space_group_name_H-M   'P 1'
#
loop_
_entity.id
_entity.type
_entity.pdbx_description
1 polymer ?
#
loop_
_entity_poly.entity_id
_entity_poly.type
_entity_poly.pdbx_seq_one_letter_code
_entity_poly.pdbx_strand_id
1 'polypeptide(L)' 'PAAGLVRLEKRGRAVTGWAEIEVRPLPSGGTEVHWREDLRVRGLPRLFDPLTAAAGRVLFTRALTRLLSPDGRRGR' A
#
# COMPACT_ATOMS: atom_id res chain seq x y z
N PRO A 1 0.51 -21.19 7.41
CA PRO A 1 0.16 -20.00 8.24
C PRO A 1 -0.85 -19.15 7.48
N ALA A 2 -1.88 -18.62 8.15
CA ALA A 2 -2.90 -17.81 7.49
C ALA A 2 -2.33 -16.43 7.11
N ALA A 3 -2.73 -15.92 5.95
CA ALA A 3 -2.39 -14.56 5.52
C ALA A 3 -3.20 -13.54 6.33
N GLY A 4 -2.57 -12.44 6.73
CA GLY A 4 -3.28 -11.29 7.29
C GLY A 4 -3.82 -10.41 6.15
N LEU A 5 -5.12 -10.11 6.15
CA LEU A 5 -5.74 -9.26 5.14
C LEU A 5 -6.35 -8.01 5.79
N VAL A 6 -5.97 -6.84 5.30
CA VAL A 6 -6.57 -5.56 5.71
C VAL A 6 -7.09 -4.84 4.48
N ARG A 7 -8.38 -4.47 4.52
CA ARG A 7 -9.03 -3.67 3.47
C ARG A 7 -9.33 -2.28 4.00
N LEU A 8 -8.91 -1.28 3.25
CA LEU A 8 -9.12 0.13 3.52
C LEU A 8 -10.00 0.72 2.42
N GLU A 9 -11.06 1.43 2.82
CA GLU A 9 -11.90 2.17 1.87
C GLU A 9 -11.76 3.66 2.13
N LYS A 10 -11.55 4.43 1.05
CA LYS A 10 -11.52 5.88 1.09
C LYS A 10 -12.80 6.42 0.47
N ARG A 11 -13.63 7.07 1.29
CA ARG A 11 -14.94 7.62 0.92
C ARG A 11 -14.95 9.16 0.87
N GLY A 12 -13.79 9.77 0.61
CA GLY A 12 -13.59 11.23 0.65
C GLY A 12 -14.07 11.97 -0.60
N ARG A 13 -14.00 13.30 -0.59
CA ARG A 13 -14.50 14.18 -1.69
C ARG A 13 -13.56 14.29 -2.89
N ALA A 14 -12.26 14.15 -2.68
CA ALA A 14 -11.22 14.32 -3.70
C ALA A 14 -10.69 12.99 -4.22
N VAL A 15 -10.58 11.99 -3.35
CA VAL A 15 -10.13 10.65 -3.67
C VAL A 15 -11.14 9.67 -3.10
N THR A 16 -11.67 8.82 -3.97
CA THR A 16 -12.51 7.68 -3.59
C THR A 16 -11.83 6.39 -4.03
N GLY A 17 -12.11 5.28 -3.37
CA GLY A 17 -11.57 3.99 -3.78
C GLY A 17 -11.24 3.08 -2.61
N TRP A 18 -10.46 2.05 -2.87
CA TRP A 18 -10.06 1.07 -1.86
C TRP A 18 -8.63 0.63 -2.06
N ALA A 19 -8.04 0.13 -0.98
CA ALA A 19 -6.76 -0.55 -0.97
C ALA A 19 -6.88 -1.83 -0.13
N GLU A 20 -6.19 -2.87 -0.55
CA GLU A 20 -6.13 -4.15 0.12
C GLU A 20 -4.66 -4.52 0.32
N ILE A 21 -4.35 -4.90 1.55
CA ILE A 21 -3.01 -5.22 2.02
C ILE A 21 -3.06 -6.65 2.51
N GLU A 22 -2.38 -7.53 1.80
CA GLU A 22 -2.26 -8.93 2.17
C GLU A 22 -0.83 -9.21 2.60
N VAL A 23 -0.70 -9.81 3.78
CA VAL A 23 0.57 -10.04 4.46
C VAL A 23 0.73 -11.54 4.65
N ARG A 24 1.71 -12.13 3.98
CA ARG A 24 1.98 -13.57 3.99
C ARG A 24 3.37 -13.83 4.58
N PRO A 25 3.50 -14.76 5.54
CA PRO A 25 4.83 -15.19 5.97
C PRO A 25 5.49 -16.04 4.88
N LEU A 26 6.80 -15.86 4.70
CA LEU A 26 7.60 -16.64 3.76
C LEU A 26 8.18 -17.90 4.42
N PRO A 27 8.29 -19.03 3.69
CA PRO A 27 8.81 -20.29 4.25
C PRO A 27 10.22 -20.18 4.84
N SER A 28 11.07 -19.34 4.25
CA SER A 28 12.46 -19.10 4.66
C SER A 28 12.62 -17.98 5.70
N GLY A 29 11.51 -17.52 6.30
CA GLY A 29 11.49 -16.34 7.16
C GLY A 29 11.28 -15.04 6.37
N GLY A 30 10.77 -14.02 7.07
CA GLY A 30 10.34 -12.77 6.48
C GLY A 30 8.87 -12.77 6.05
N THR A 31 8.46 -11.67 5.42
CA THR A 31 7.07 -11.38 5.11
C THR A 31 6.95 -10.84 3.69
N GLU A 32 6.07 -11.43 2.91
CA GLU A 32 5.66 -10.94 1.60
C GLU A 32 4.40 -10.08 1.76
N VAL A 33 4.40 -8.89 1.19
CA VAL A 33 3.26 -7.96 1.24
C VAL A 33 2.73 -7.75 -0.17
N HIS A 34 1.49 -8.15 -0.41
CA HIS A 34 0.77 -7.92 -1.66
C HIS A 34 -0.13 -6.71 -1.47
N TRP A 35 -0.02 -5.74 -2.37
CA TRP A 35 -0.80 -4.51 -2.37
C TRP A 35 -1.69 -4.46 -3.61
N ARG A 36 -3.00 -4.26 -3.41
CA ARG A 36 -3.97 -4.02 -4.47
C ARG A 36 -4.72 -2.74 -4.18
N GLU A 37 -4.78 -1.82 -5.13
CA GLU A 37 -5.52 -0.57 -4.98
C GLU A 37 -6.34 -0.24 -6.23
N ASP A 38 -7.48 0.39 -6.00
CA ASP A 38 -8.29 1.06 -7.01
C ASP A 38 -8.68 2.41 -6.41
N LEU A 39 -8.01 3.46 -6.86
CA LEU A 39 -8.23 4.84 -6.41
C LEU A 39 -8.66 5.67 -7.60
N ARG A 40 -9.70 6.48 -7.40
CA ARG A 40 -10.19 7.46 -8.36
C ARG A 40 -10.04 8.86 -7.79
N VAL A 41 -9.38 9.73 -8.54
CA VAL A 41 -9.27 11.15 -8.18
C VAL A 41 -10.34 11.93 -8.92
N ARG A 42 -11.22 12.59 -8.17
CA ARG A 42 -12.32 13.37 -8.75
C ARG A 42 -11.75 14.62 -9.40
N GLY A 43 -11.82 14.71 -10.74
CA GLY A 43 -11.34 15.87 -11.52
C GLY A 43 -10.09 15.61 -12.37
N LEU A 44 -9.47 14.43 -12.29
CA LEU A 44 -8.44 14.02 -13.26
C LEU A 44 -9.04 13.10 -14.34
N PRO A 45 -8.69 13.29 -15.62
CA PRO A 45 -9.03 12.34 -16.67
C PRO A 45 -8.46 10.95 -16.34
N ARG A 46 -9.23 9.88 -16.61
CA ARG A 46 -8.82 8.47 -16.43
C ARG A 46 -7.45 8.10 -17.04
N LEU A 47 -6.98 8.90 -18.00
CA LEU A 47 -5.67 8.73 -18.63
C LEU A 47 -4.50 8.92 -17.64
N PHE A 48 -4.69 9.64 -16.54
CA PHE A 48 -3.70 9.83 -15.49
C PHE A 48 -3.80 8.82 -14.35
N ASP A 49 -4.79 7.93 -14.35
CA ASP A 49 -4.93 6.86 -13.34
C ASP A 49 -3.68 5.96 -13.27
N PRO A 50 -3.04 5.55 -14.39
CA PRO A 50 -1.82 4.75 -14.34
C PRO A 50 -0.63 5.49 -13.73
N LEU A 51 -0.50 6.79 -13.99
CA LEU A 51 0.55 7.63 -13.41
C LEU A 51 0.31 7.87 -11.92
N THR A 52 -0.96 8.01 -11.53
CA THR A 52 -1.35 8.15 -10.12
C THR A 52 -1.08 6.86 -9.35
N ALA A 53 -1.40 5.70 -9.93
CA ALA A 53 -1.07 4.39 -9.37
C ALA A 53 0.44 4.17 -9.27
N ALA A 54 1.22 4.57 -10.29
CA ALA A 54 2.68 4.50 -10.25
C ALA A 54 3.26 5.40 -9.15
N ALA A 55 2.78 6.63 -9.02
CA ALA A 55 3.20 7.56 -7.97
C ALA A 55 2.83 7.03 -6.57
N GLY A 56 1.63 6.48 -6.40
CA GLY A 56 1.17 5.82 -5.17
C GLY A 56 2.10 4.68 -4.78
N ARG A 57 2.42 3.79 -5.73
CA ARG A 57 3.36 2.69 -5.53
C ARG A 57 4.73 3.17 -5.08
N VAL A 58 5.30 4.20 -5.72
CA VAL A 58 6.60 4.76 -5.35
C VAL A 58 6.57 5.34 -3.93
N LEU A 59 5.56 6.15 -3.59
CA LEU A 59 5.45 6.74 -2.26
C LEU A 59 5.27 5.69 -1.17
N PHE A 60 4.43 4.69 -1.42
CA PHE A 60 4.18 3.61 -0.48
C PHE A 60 5.41 2.73 -0.28
N THR A 61 6.13 2.38 -1.36
CA THR A 61 7.42 1.68 -1.25
C THR A 61 8.39 2.48 -0.40
N ARG A 62 8.51 3.80 -0.62
CA ARG A 62 9.40 4.64 0.21
C ARG A 62 8.98 4.65 1.69
N ALA A 63 7.69 4.72 1.97
CA ALA A 63 7.17 4.67 3.35
C ALA A 63 7.46 3.32 4.01
N LEU A 64 7.24 2.21 3.30
CA LEU A 64 7.57 0.86 3.76
C LEU A 64 9.07 0.69 3.97
N THR A 65 9.91 1.14 3.04
CA THR A 65 11.37 1.10 3.20
C THR A 65 11.77 1.84 4.47
N ARG A 66 11.17 3.01 4.76
CA ARG A 66 11.42 3.74 6.01
C ARG A 66 10.95 3.02 7.26
N LEU A 67 9.74 2.44 7.26
CA LEU A 67 9.18 1.71 8.40
C LEU A 67 9.97 0.43 8.71
N LEU A 68 10.48 -0.23 7.67
CA LEU A 68 11.25 -1.46 7.76
C LEU A 68 12.75 -1.19 7.86
N SER A 69 13.19 0.07 7.70
CA SER A 69 14.57 0.45 7.96
C SER A 69 14.96 0.06 9.39
N PRO A 70 16.19 -0.43 9.61
CA PRO A 70 16.62 -0.99 10.89
C PRO A 70 16.45 -0.07 12.12
N ASP A 71 16.29 1.23 11.90
CA ASP A 71 16.19 2.25 12.95
C ASP A 71 14.91 2.17 13.80
N GLY A 72 13.86 1.51 13.30
CA GLY A 72 12.65 1.22 14.10
C GLY A 72 12.84 0.13 15.17
N ARG A 73 13.98 -0.57 15.18
CA ARG A 73 14.27 -1.69 16.10
C ARG A 73 15.12 -1.28 17.33
N ARG A 74 15.35 0.02 17.55
CA ARG A 74 16.04 0.57 18.75
C ARG A 74 15.09 1.32 19.70
N GLY A 75 13.95 0.73 19.98
CA GLY A 75 13.03 1.20 21.01
C GLY A 75 12.72 0.06 21.97
N ARG A 76 13.72 -0.44 22.68
CA ARG A 76 13.55 -1.22 23.91
C ARG A 76 14.61 -0.82 24.91
#